data_AF-A0A0C3D179-F1
#
_entry.id   AF-A0A0C3D179-F1
#
_cell.length_a   1.000
_cell.length_b   1.000
_cell.length_c   1.000
_cell.angle_alpha   90.00
_cell.angle_beta   90.00
_cell.angle_gamma   90.00
#
_symmetry.space_group_name_H-M   'P 1'
#
loop_
_entity.id
_entity.type
_entity.pdbx_description
1 polymer ?
#
loop_
_entity_poly.entity_id
_entity_poly.type
_entity_poly.pdbx_seq_one_letter_code
_entity_poly.pdbx_strand_id
1 'polypeptide(L)'
;MAVKFTAGESPRKATIQKWMAKNCLEMVNLYGKEGRVLLQNCQSSWLDEWATDAGIQATRFEDYLSQSIRNFAIPALWATTAFSLGVLLTPGESKLIQPLTDIATRIIIQTNDYFSWEVDRIREKNRIFNGIPCLMREHHISEEQAKSRLKSYIMQDEQMYESMLERFYKTHPNLPIHLRKYIAACALCVGGNHHWSAVCSRYNLLKVPDWEQLPEEIAERDAVSAIDEADLNSSALLAAPRYIQSLSSKNIRSKLIDAFNIWFQLPEDRVSIIKGVINDLHNATLILDDIQDESILRRGSSAAHCIFGPAQCINSATYMVVQAATRIHEHHPKTPETMGVFLDGLTKLSIGQSWDLNWKSNLYCPSTAEYMKMIDGKTGAMFKMLVHMMKSMSFSQQWPVANFDRFAQLLGRLYQVRDDFQNLQDPEYTEQKGFCEDLDEGKLSYPVVLTCNSEPIAREIILGIFRRKGNGTQLARSVKIQILNLIQKAGSLEKTWQLVQQLEKEVEDTLSALETALGEPNESLRLITKLLSNIPPP
;
A
#
# COMPACT_ATOMS: atom_id res chain seq x y z
N MET A 1 -37.51 -0.75 15.84
CA MET A 1 -37.52 0.72 15.70
C MET A 1 -37.78 1.04 14.24
N ALA A 2 -39.02 1.39 13.89
CA ALA A 2 -39.36 1.81 12.54
C ALA A 2 -39.09 3.32 12.44
N VAL A 3 -38.10 3.72 11.65
CA VAL A 3 -37.85 5.12 11.35
C VAL A 3 -38.76 5.50 10.18
N LYS A 4 -39.74 6.39 10.41
CA LYS A 4 -40.56 6.97 9.34
C LYS A 4 -39.74 8.07 8.67
N PHE A 5 -39.60 7.98 7.35
CA PHE A 5 -39.02 9.04 6.52
C PHE A 5 -40.07 9.47 5.49
N THR A 6 -40.39 10.77 5.44
CA THR A 6 -41.37 11.36 4.52
C THR A 6 -40.78 11.59 3.13
N ALA A 7 -41.65 11.43 2.12
CA ALA A 7 -41.33 11.20 0.72
C ALA A 7 -40.83 12.45 -0.04
N GLY A 8 -39.87 12.20 -0.93
CA GLY A 8 -39.26 13.15 -1.86
C GLY A 8 -37.85 12.65 -2.22
N GLU A 9 -37.75 11.57 -2.99
CA GLU A 9 -36.52 10.78 -3.13
C GLU A 9 -35.83 10.96 -4.49
N SER A 10 -34.54 11.33 -4.46
CA SER A 10 -33.63 11.09 -5.59
C SER A 10 -32.97 9.71 -5.45
N PRO A 11 -32.61 9.02 -6.54
CA PRO A 11 -32.01 7.66 -6.51
C PRO A 11 -30.74 7.54 -5.64
N ARG A 12 -29.99 8.65 -5.52
CA ARG A 12 -28.77 8.75 -4.69
C ARG A 12 -29.10 8.73 -3.19
N LYS A 13 -30.19 9.38 -2.77
CA LYS A 13 -30.66 9.42 -1.38
C LYS A 13 -31.07 8.01 -0.92
N ALA A 14 -31.82 7.29 -1.75
CA ALA A 14 -32.25 5.91 -1.47
C ALA A 14 -31.07 4.92 -1.37
N THR A 15 -30.02 5.10 -2.17
CA THR A 15 -28.83 4.23 -2.15
C THR A 15 -27.99 4.45 -0.89
N ILE A 16 -27.76 5.71 -0.50
CA ILE A 16 -27.06 6.06 0.75
C ILE A 16 -27.87 5.59 1.96
N GLN A 17 -29.19 5.77 1.94
CA GLN A 17 -30.08 5.29 2.98
C GLN A 17 -30.04 3.76 3.13
N LYS A 18 -30.01 3.00 2.03
CA LYS A 18 -29.85 1.54 2.05
C LYS A 18 -28.48 1.11 2.59
N TRP A 19 -27.41 1.79 2.19
CA TRP A 19 -26.06 1.51 2.69
C TRP A 19 -25.95 1.80 4.20
N MET A 20 -26.42 2.96 4.66
CA MET A 20 -26.45 3.29 6.09
C MET A 20 -27.31 2.29 6.87
N ALA A 21 -28.51 1.96 6.39
CA ALA A 21 -29.39 0.99 7.05
C ALA A 21 -28.73 -0.39 7.17
N LYS A 22 -28.03 -0.87 6.12
CA LYS A 22 -27.31 -2.15 6.14
C LYS A 22 -26.20 -2.17 7.19
N ASN A 23 -25.33 -1.15 7.21
CA ASN A 23 -24.21 -1.07 8.17
C ASN A 23 -24.71 -0.90 9.61
N CYS A 24 -25.77 -0.13 9.83
CA CYS A 24 -26.41 -0.02 11.13
C CYS A 24 -27.00 -1.36 11.59
N LEU A 25 -27.64 -2.12 10.70
CA LEU A 25 -28.19 -3.44 11.02
C LEU A 25 -27.08 -4.44 11.40
N GLU A 26 -25.98 -4.41 10.65
CA GLU A 26 -24.80 -5.24 10.89
C GLU A 26 -24.16 -4.93 12.25
N MET A 27 -24.03 -3.64 12.61
CA MET A 27 -23.58 -3.23 13.93
C MET A 27 -24.49 -3.70 15.07
N VAL A 28 -25.82 -3.63 14.91
CA VAL A 28 -26.75 -4.17 15.92
C VAL A 28 -26.62 -5.68 16.06
N ASN A 29 -26.43 -6.39 14.95
CA ASN A 29 -26.33 -7.85 14.95
C ASN A 29 -25.04 -8.33 15.61
N LEU A 30 -23.91 -7.67 15.34
CA LEU A 30 -22.61 -8.04 15.89
C LEU A 30 -22.45 -7.67 17.37
N TYR A 31 -22.98 -6.51 17.76
CA TYR A 31 -22.69 -5.90 19.07
C TYR A 31 -23.93 -5.70 19.96
N GLY A 32 -25.05 -6.36 19.64
CA GLY A 32 -26.19 -6.50 20.55
C GLY A 32 -26.71 -5.18 21.15
N LYS A 33 -26.55 -5.01 22.47
CA LYS A 33 -27.07 -3.86 23.23
C LYS A 33 -26.19 -2.63 23.04
N GLU A 34 -24.89 -2.83 22.93
CA GLU A 34 -23.83 -1.85 22.74
C GLU A 34 -23.95 -1.17 21.38
N GLY A 35 -24.15 -1.97 20.32
CA GLY A 35 -24.40 -1.45 18.97
C GLY A 35 -25.67 -0.61 18.88
N ARG A 36 -26.74 -0.98 19.60
CA ARG A 36 -27.99 -0.19 19.66
C ARG A 36 -27.80 1.15 20.36
N VAL A 37 -27.07 1.20 21.46
CA VAL A 37 -26.79 2.45 22.19
C VAL A 37 -25.93 3.40 21.36
N LEU A 38 -24.89 2.89 20.68
CA LEU A 38 -24.08 3.68 19.76
C LEU A 38 -24.94 4.29 18.64
N LEU A 39 -25.75 3.47 17.98
CA LEU A 39 -26.60 3.93 16.89
C LEU A 39 -27.65 4.95 17.33
N GLN A 40 -28.24 4.77 18.51
CA GLN A 40 -29.22 5.73 19.04
C GLN A 40 -28.57 7.10 19.28
N ASN A 41 -27.37 7.13 19.86
CA ASN A 41 -26.63 8.38 20.12
C ASN A 41 -26.13 9.04 18.83
N CYS A 42 -25.68 8.26 17.84
CA CYS A 42 -25.34 8.78 16.51
C CYS A 42 -26.58 9.28 15.76
N GLN A 43 -27.71 8.58 15.89
CA GLN A 43 -28.97 8.91 15.23
C GLN A 43 -29.56 10.22 15.73
N SER A 44 -29.54 10.49 17.05
CA SER A 44 -29.97 11.78 17.59
C SER A 44 -29.09 12.94 17.10
N SER A 45 -27.79 12.71 16.89
CA SER A 45 -26.89 13.73 16.32
C SER A 45 -27.02 13.90 14.81
N TRP A 46 -27.45 12.86 14.08
CA TRP A 46 -27.52 12.88 12.61
C TRP A 46 -28.91 13.21 12.07
N LEU A 47 -29.99 12.94 12.81
CA LEU A 47 -31.37 13.15 12.33
C LEU A 47 -32.03 14.43 12.85
N ASP A 48 -31.67 14.94 14.03
CA ASP A 48 -32.36 16.11 14.60
C ASP A 48 -31.91 17.45 13.99
N GLU A 49 -30.69 17.57 13.44
CA GLU A 49 -30.14 18.88 13.03
C GLU A 49 -29.33 18.87 11.72
N TRP A 50 -29.77 18.13 10.69
CA TRP A 50 -29.42 18.48 9.29
C TRP A 50 -30.29 19.59 8.70
N ALA A 51 -30.98 20.36 9.56
CA ALA A 51 -31.82 21.48 9.17
C ALA A 51 -31.38 22.75 9.89
N THR A 52 -30.30 23.37 9.43
CA THR A 52 -30.27 24.82 9.15
C THR A 52 -29.00 25.17 8.38
N ASP A 53 -29.18 25.53 7.11
CA ASP A 53 -28.17 26.08 6.20
C ASP A 53 -27.74 27.52 6.60
N ALA A 54 -27.90 27.88 7.88
CA ALA A 54 -27.82 29.25 8.37
C ALA A 54 -26.45 29.64 8.97
N GLY A 55 -25.55 28.67 9.16
CA GLY A 55 -24.29 28.86 9.91
C GLY A 55 -24.52 29.14 11.40
N ILE A 56 -23.47 29.14 12.22
CA ILE A 56 -23.57 29.52 13.64
C ILE A 56 -23.78 31.03 13.70
N GLN A 57 -24.88 31.49 14.30
CA GLN A 57 -25.13 32.91 14.55
C GLN A 57 -24.78 33.23 15.99
N ALA A 58 -23.49 33.50 16.25
CA ALA A 58 -22.99 33.84 17.58
C ALA A 58 -22.20 35.14 17.54
N THR A 59 -22.51 36.04 18.49
CA THR A 59 -21.79 37.30 18.72
C THR A 59 -20.81 37.21 19.89
N ARG A 60 -20.97 36.20 20.77
CA ARG A 60 -20.05 35.86 21.86
C ARG A 60 -19.48 34.46 21.66
N PHE A 61 -18.25 34.27 22.10
CA PHE A 61 -17.51 33.02 21.97
C PHE A 61 -18.16 31.86 22.74
N GLU A 62 -18.77 32.15 23.89
CA GLU A 62 -19.52 31.15 24.67
C GLU A 62 -20.78 30.65 23.94
N ASP A 63 -21.48 31.55 23.25
CA ASP A 63 -22.65 31.21 22.45
C ASP A 63 -22.23 30.39 21.22
N TYR A 64 -21.06 30.70 20.64
CA TYR A 64 -20.44 29.93 19.57
C TYR A 64 -20.11 28.51 20.02
N LEU A 65 -19.45 28.34 21.17
CA LEU A 65 -19.09 27.01 21.69
C LEU A 65 -20.34 26.19 22.00
N SER A 66 -21.35 26.80 22.60
CA SER A 66 -22.63 26.14 22.90
C SER A 66 -23.36 25.64 21.66
N GLN A 67 -23.27 26.37 20.53
CA GLN A 67 -23.81 25.96 19.24
C GLN A 67 -22.91 24.93 18.53
N SER A 68 -21.59 25.05 18.67
CA SER A 68 -20.61 24.13 18.09
C SER A 68 -20.68 22.73 18.69
N ILE A 69 -20.97 22.61 19.99
CA ILE A 69 -21.17 21.31 20.67
C ILE A 69 -22.29 20.50 19.99
N ARG A 70 -23.34 21.17 19.49
CA ARG A 70 -24.45 20.53 18.77
C ARG A 70 -24.07 20.14 17.34
N ASN A 71 -23.27 20.98 16.66
CA ASN A 71 -22.94 20.81 15.24
C ASN A 71 -21.72 19.91 14.94
N PHE A 72 -20.79 19.71 15.89
CA PHE A 72 -19.51 19.00 15.65
C PHE A 72 -19.53 17.48 15.89
N ALA A 73 -20.72 16.85 15.87
CA ALA A 73 -20.88 15.41 16.10
C ALA A 73 -20.25 14.90 17.42
N ILE A 74 -20.07 15.77 18.42
CA ILE A 74 -19.49 15.45 19.73
C ILE A 74 -20.23 14.30 20.44
N PRO A 75 -21.57 14.24 20.45
CA PRO A 75 -22.24 13.11 21.11
C PRO A 75 -21.90 11.77 20.44
N ALA A 76 -21.64 11.76 19.13
CA ALA A 76 -21.18 10.57 18.41
C ALA A 76 -19.73 10.20 18.79
N LEU A 77 -18.84 11.18 19.01
CA LEU A 77 -17.47 10.94 19.49
C LEU A 77 -17.48 10.25 20.86
N TRP A 78 -18.25 10.77 21.81
CA TRP A 78 -18.33 10.19 23.16
C TRP A 78 -19.01 8.81 23.18
N ALA A 79 -20.03 8.61 22.35
CA ALA A 79 -20.67 7.31 22.17
C ALA A 79 -19.71 6.28 21.55
N THR A 80 -18.92 6.68 20.55
CA THR A 80 -17.93 5.82 19.88
C THR A 80 -16.80 5.46 20.84
N THR A 81 -16.35 6.41 21.65
CA THR A 81 -15.33 6.17 22.68
C THR A 81 -15.83 5.13 23.70
N ALA A 82 -17.06 5.25 24.17
CA ALA A 82 -17.66 4.29 25.10
C ALA A 82 -17.76 2.89 24.47
N PHE A 83 -18.24 2.84 23.23
CA PHE A 83 -18.37 1.61 22.45
C PHE A 83 -17.03 0.91 22.24
N SER A 84 -15.97 1.66 21.87
CA SER A 84 -14.62 1.11 21.62
C SER A 84 -14.01 0.43 22.85
N LEU A 85 -14.45 0.81 24.05
CA LEU A 85 -14.00 0.27 25.32
C LEU A 85 -14.93 -0.82 25.88
N GLY A 86 -16.02 -1.14 25.17
CA GLY A 86 -17.08 -2.02 25.67
C GLY A 86 -17.79 -1.47 26.91
N VAL A 87 -17.86 -0.14 27.06
CA VAL A 87 -18.47 0.52 28.22
C VAL A 87 -19.90 0.95 27.88
N LEU A 88 -20.85 0.53 28.73
CA LEU A 88 -22.23 1.01 28.71
C LEU A 88 -22.50 1.87 29.95
N LEU A 89 -22.62 3.18 29.74
CA LEU A 89 -22.95 4.12 30.81
C LEU A 89 -24.45 4.08 31.11
N THR A 90 -24.80 3.99 32.39
CA THR A 90 -26.17 4.24 32.85
C THR A 90 -26.46 5.75 32.83
N PRO A 91 -27.74 6.19 32.78
CA PRO A 91 -28.08 7.62 32.83
C PRO A 91 -27.52 8.34 34.07
N GLY A 92 -27.45 7.66 35.21
CA GLY A 92 -26.85 8.20 36.44
C GLY A 92 -25.34 8.39 36.32
N GLU A 93 -24.65 7.44 35.70
CA GLU A 93 -23.20 7.54 35.46
C GLU A 93 -22.87 8.61 34.42
N SER A 94 -23.63 8.69 33.32
CA SER A 94 -23.48 9.77 32.33
C SER A 94 -23.65 11.14 32.98
N LYS A 95 -24.67 11.32 33.83
CA LYS A 95 -24.88 12.58 34.56
C LYS A 95 -23.76 12.87 35.56
N LEU A 96 -23.19 11.84 36.18
CA LEU A 96 -22.09 11.98 37.14
C LEU A 96 -20.82 12.50 36.46
N ILE A 97 -20.48 12.00 35.28
CA ILE A 97 -19.26 12.37 34.56
C ILE A 97 -19.43 13.55 33.59
N GLN A 98 -20.68 13.98 33.35
CA GLN A 98 -21.01 15.03 32.41
C GLN A 98 -20.14 16.29 32.55
N PRO A 99 -19.88 16.83 33.76
CA PRO A 99 -19.03 18.01 33.90
C PRO A 99 -17.62 17.81 33.32
N LEU A 100 -17.05 16.60 33.41
CA LEU A 100 -15.74 16.28 32.81
C LEU A 100 -15.83 16.17 31.29
N THR A 101 -16.88 15.55 30.75
CA THR A 101 -17.05 15.45 29.29
C THR A 101 -17.35 16.80 28.64
N ASP A 102 -18.03 17.70 29.35
CA ASP A 102 -18.36 19.04 28.85
C ASP A 102 -17.09 19.88 28.66
N ILE A 103 -16.21 19.92 29.66
CA ILE A 103 -14.96 20.67 29.55
C ILE A 103 -13.98 19.99 28.56
N ALA A 104 -13.93 18.65 28.49
CA ALA A 104 -13.15 17.94 27.47
C ALA A 104 -13.64 18.27 26.04
N THR A 105 -14.95 18.32 25.84
CA THR A 105 -15.56 18.71 24.57
C THR A 105 -15.14 20.12 24.17
N ARG A 106 -15.22 21.05 25.13
CA ARG A 106 -14.84 22.44 24.92
C ARG A 106 -13.39 22.56 24.46
N ILE A 107 -12.47 21.83 25.09
CA ILE A 107 -11.05 21.80 24.69
C ILE A 107 -10.91 21.27 23.25
N ILE A 108 -11.64 20.19 22.92
CA ILE A 108 -11.57 19.56 21.59
C ILE A 108 -11.98 20.54 20.48
N ILE A 109 -13.09 21.24 20.66
CA ILE A 109 -13.60 22.23 19.68
C ILE A 109 -12.59 23.37 19.51
N GLN A 110 -12.13 23.97 20.62
CA GLN A 110 -11.19 25.08 20.58
C GLN A 110 -9.85 24.71 19.96
N THR A 111 -9.37 23.50 20.24
CA THR A 111 -8.14 22.96 19.63
C THR A 111 -8.32 22.82 18.12
N ASN A 112 -9.48 22.33 17.67
CA ASN A 112 -9.78 22.25 16.25
C ASN A 112 -9.74 23.63 15.61
N ASP A 113 -10.47 24.59 16.18
CA ASP A 113 -10.53 25.98 15.70
C ASP A 113 -9.14 26.63 15.59
N TYR A 114 -8.28 26.39 16.58
CA TYR A 114 -6.95 26.98 16.61
C TYR A 114 -6.07 26.49 15.46
N PHE A 115 -6.05 25.17 15.21
CA PHE A 115 -5.22 24.58 14.17
C PHE A 115 -5.85 24.69 12.77
N SER A 116 -7.17 24.64 12.65
CA SER A 116 -7.88 24.72 11.37
C SER A 116 -7.95 26.12 10.78
N TRP A 117 -7.72 27.16 11.59
CA TRP A 117 -7.91 28.55 11.18
C TRP A 117 -7.21 28.95 9.88
N GLU A 118 -5.97 28.49 9.67
CA GLU A 118 -5.20 28.82 8.48
C GLU A 118 -5.88 28.34 7.18
N VAL A 119 -6.65 27.26 7.28
CA VAL A 119 -7.44 26.70 6.20
C VAL A 119 -8.82 27.36 6.14
N ASP A 120 -9.46 27.53 7.29
CA ASP A 120 -10.83 28.05 7.38
C ASP A 120 -10.93 29.51 6.94
N ARG A 121 -9.91 30.34 7.22
CA ARG A 121 -9.85 31.75 6.81
C ARG A 121 -9.84 31.94 5.29
N ILE A 122 -9.39 30.93 4.55
CA ILE A 122 -9.32 30.94 3.08
C ILE A 122 -10.62 30.44 2.47
N ARG A 123 -11.28 29.46 3.11
CA ARG A 123 -12.38 28.70 2.50
C ARG A 123 -13.72 29.44 2.48
N GLU A 124 -14.12 30.19 3.50
CA GLU A 124 -15.47 30.77 3.55
C GLU A 124 -15.52 32.14 4.26
N LYS A 125 -15.84 33.21 3.51
CA LYS A 125 -15.92 34.59 4.07
C LYS A 125 -17.24 34.92 4.78
N ASN A 126 -18.30 34.13 4.57
CA ASN A 126 -19.67 34.51 4.93
C ASN A 126 -20.35 33.61 5.98
N ARG A 127 -19.65 32.65 6.59
CA ARG A 127 -20.21 31.74 7.61
C ARG A 127 -19.26 31.57 8.80
N ILE A 128 -19.81 31.48 10.01
CA ILE A 128 -19.03 31.27 11.24
C ILE A 128 -19.00 29.76 11.53
N PHE A 129 -17.87 29.11 11.25
CA PHE A 129 -17.62 27.72 11.66
C PHE A 129 -16.42 27.59 12.61
N ASN A 130 -15.71 28.69 12.85
CA ASN A 130 -14.50 28.73 13.67
C ASN A 130 -14.65 29.82 14.74
N GLY A 131 -14.13 29.58 15.94
CA GLY A 131 -14.20 30.50 17.07
C GLY A 131 -13.38 31.80 16.91
N ILE A 132 -12.38 31.83 16.03
CA ILE A 132 -11.49 33.00 15.85
C ILE A 132 -12.23 34.25 15.33
N PRO A 133 -13.05 34.18 14.26
CA PRO A 133 -13.90 35.27 13.83
C PRO A 133 -14.87 35.78 14.90
N CYS A 134 -15.26 34.90 15.84
CA CYS A 134 -16.13 35.28 16.96
C CYS A 134 -15.34 36.10 17.98
N LEU A 135 -14.15 35.65 18.37
CA LEU A 135 -13.25 36.37 19.30
C LEU A 135 -12.82 37.73 18.77
N MET A 136 -12.51 37.84 17.47
CA MET A 136 -12.18 39.12 16.82
C MET A 136 -13.33 40.12 16.94
N ARG A 137 -14.58 39.67 16.73
CA ARG A 137 -15.78 40.51 16.81
C ARG A 137 -16.16 40.86 18.24
N GLU A 138 -16.11 39.89 19.16
CA GLU A 138 -16.49 40.10 20.56
C GLU A 138 -15.56 41.06 21.28
N HIS A 139 -14.25 40.97 21.03
CA HIS A 139 -13.24 41.74 21.75
C HIS A 139 -12.64 42.91 20.95
N HIS A 140 -13.03 43.07 19.68
CA HIS A 140 -12.45 44.08 18.77
C HIS A 140 -10.92 44.00 18.67
N ILE A 141 -10.39 42.78 18.49
CA ILE A 141 -8.95 42.47 18.46
C ILE A 141 -8.49 41.94 17.10
N SER A 142 -7.19 42.00 16.83
CA SER A 142 -6.60 41.45 15.61
C SER A 142 -6.68 39.92 15.55
N GLU A 143 -6.49 39.34 14.37
CA GLU A 143 -6.42 37.89 14.17
C GLU A 143 -5.35 37.23 15.05
N GLU A 144 -4.14 37.79 15.10
CA GLU A 144 -3.06 37.28 15.95
C GLU A 144 -3.41 37.33 17.44
N GLN A 145 -4.07 38.41 17.87
CA GLN A 145 -4.55 38.56 19.24
C GLN A 145 -5.67 37.55 19.55
N ALA A 146 -6.58 37.29 18.59
CA ALA A 146 -7.62 36.29 18.72
C ALA A 146 -7.07 34.86 18.79
N LYS A 147 -6.07 34.51 17.95
CA LYS A 147 -5.34 33.23 18.02
C LYS A 147 -4.65 33.05 19.38
N SER A 148 -3.95 34.09 19.85
CA SER A 148 -3.26 34.07 21.15
C SER A 148 -4.25 33.92 22.31
N ARG A 149 -5.42 34.57 22.22
CA ARG A 149 -6.49 34.47 23.20
C ARG A 149 -7.14 33.07 23.21
N LEU A 150 -7.45 32.51 22.03
CA LEU A 150 -7.97 31.14 21.91
C LEU A 150 -7.01 30.12 22.50
N LYS A 151 -5.71 30.25 22.21
CA LYS A 151 -4.67 29.43 22.83
C LYS A 151 -4.69 29.54 24.36
N SER A 152 -4.86 30.76 24.89
CA SER A 152 -4.95 30.98 26.34
C SER A 152 -6.20 30.32 26.94
N TYR A 153 -7.34 30.33 26.24
CA TYR A 153 -8.55 29.63 26.68
C TYR A 153 -8.37 28.11 26.69
N ILE A 154 -7.75 27.53 25.66
CA ILE A 154 -7.40 26.10 25.63
C ILE A 154 -6.58 25.73 26.87
N MET A 155 -5.51 26.48 27.14
CA MET A 155 -4.62 26.21 28.29
C MET A 155 -5.35 26.34 29.64
N GLN A 156 -6.25 27.32 29.77
CA GLN A 156 -7.06 27.50 30.99
C GLN A 156 -8.04 26.35 31.19
N ASP A 157 -8.71 25.92 30.11
CA ASP A 157 -9.65 24.82 30.16
C ASP A 157 -8.96 23.47 30.42
N GLU A 158 -7.75 23.26 29.89
CA GLU A 158 -6.91 22.09 30.19
C GLU A 158 -6.52 22.04 31.67
N GLN A 159 -6.05 23.17 32.25
CA GLN A 159 -5.75 23.25 33.69
C GLN A 159 -7.00 23.01 34.55
N MET A 160 -8.14 23.53 34.10
CA MET A 160 -9.42 23.29 34.77
C MET A 160 -9.83 21.81 34.67
N TYR A 161 -9.65 21.18 33.51
CA TYR A 161 -9.92 19.75 33.30
C TYR A 161 -9.08 18.88 34.22
N GLU A 162 -7.77 19.11 34.31
CA GLU A 162 -6.87 18.38 35.21
C GLU A 162 -7.29 18.54 36.69
N SER A 163 -7.58 19.77 37.11
CA SER A 163 -8.03 20.07 38.47
C SER A 163 -9.37 19.39 38.80
N MET A 164 -10.30 19.38 37.85
CA MET A 164 -11.59 18.70 37.97
C MET A 164 -11.42 17.19 38.04
N LEU A 165 -10.53 16.63 37.22
CA LEU A 165 -10.23 15.19 37.19
C LEU A 165 -9.63 14.72 38.51
N GLU A 166 -8.64 15.44 39.04
CA GLU A 166 -8.02 15.13 40.32
C GLU A 166 -9.04 15.21 41.47
N ARG A 167 -9.85 16.27 41.50
CA ARG A 167 -10.93 16.42 42.48
C ARG A 167 -11.95 15.29 42.37
N PHE A 168 -12.34 14.92 41.15
CA PHE A 168 -13.34 13.88 40.90
C PHE A 168 -12.86 12.52 41.41
N TYR A 169 -11.60 12.15 41.18
CA TYR A 169 -11.04 10.90 41.71
C TYR A 169 -10.90 10.93 43.24
N LYS A 170 -10.59 12.08 43.85
CA LYS A 170 -10.55 12.24 45.31
C LYS A 170 -11.94 12.08 45.94
N THR A 171 -12.98 12.63 45.33
CA THR A 171 -14.35 12.56 45.85
C THR A 171 -15.05 11.23 45.56
N HIS A 172 -14.55 10.44 44.60
CA HIS A 172 -15.09 9.13 44.23
C HIS A 172 -14.01 8.02 44.31
N PRO A 173 -13.47 7.72 45.50
CA PRO A 173 -12.35 6.78 45.65
C PRO A 173 -12.71 5.34 45.25
N ASN A 174 -14.00 4.98 45.27
CA ASN A 174 -14.53 3.67 44.90
C ASN A 174 -15.16 3.65 43.50
N LEU A 175 -14.74 4.54 42.60
CA LEU A 175 -15.31 4.62 41.26
C LEU A 175 -15.17 3.27 40.51
N PRO A 176 -16.25 2.74 39.92
CA PRO A 176 -16.22 1.51 39.13
C PRO A 176 -15.16 1.54 38.01
N ILE A 177 -14.57 0.38 37.73
CA ILE A 177 -13.44 0.27 36.79
C ILE A 177 -13.78 0.70 35.37
N HIS A 178 -15.02 0.44 34.90
CA HIS A 178 -15.46 0.85 33.56
C HIS A 178 -15.57 2.37 33.44
N LEU A 179 -16.00 3.06 34.50
CA LEU A 179 -16.02 4.54 34.53
C LEU A 179 -14.61 5.11 34.59
N ARG A 180 -13.70 4.51 35.36
CA ARG A 180 -12.28 4.94 35.36
C ARG A 180 -11.67 4.83 33.97
N LYS A 181 -11.91 3.72 33.27
CA LYS A 181 -11.44 3.50 31.90
C LYS A 181 -12.03 4.53 30.93
N TYR A 182 -13.32 4.79 31.02
CA TYR A 182 -13.98 5.76 30.15
C TYR A 182 -13.46 7.18 30.38
N ILE A 183 -13.35 7.62 31.64
CA ILE A 183 -12.80 8.95 31.98
C ILE A 183 -11.35 9.09 31.50
N ALA A 184 -10.52 8.05 31.70
CA ALA A 184 -9.14 8.06 31.19
C ALA A 184 -9.10 8.15 29.66
N ALA A 185 -10.01 7.48 28.96
CA ALA A 185 -10.12 7.59 27.51
C ALA A 185 -10.58 8.97 27.06
N CYS A 186 -11.47 9.65 27.79
CA CYS A 186 -11.83 11.04 27.49
C CYS A 186 -10.61 11.96 27.56
N ALA A 187 -9.74 11.78 28.56
CA ALA A 187 -8.48 12.53 28.65
C ALA A 187 -7.54 12.22 27.47
N LEU A 188 -7.44 10.95 27.07
CA LEU A 188 -6.68 10.55 25.88
C LEU A 188 -7.28 11.11 24.58
N CYS A 189 -8.59 11.24 24.46
CA CYS A 189 -9.24 11.89 23.32
C CYS A 189 -8.83 13.37 23.23
N VAL A 190 -8.76 14.08 24.35
CA VAL A 190 -8.29 15.48 24.39
C VAL A 190 -6.83 15.58 23.91
N GLY A 191 -5.92 14.81 24.53
CA GLY A 191 -4.51 14.83 24.14
C GLY A 191 -4.25 14.32 22.72
N GLY A 192 -4.99 13.29 22.30
CA GLY A 192 -4.93 12.72 20.95
C GLY A 192 -5.44 13.70 19.89
N ASN A 193 -6.52 14.44 20.16
CA ASN A 193 -6.99 15.51 19.29
C ASN A 193 -5.95 16.64 19.14
N HIS A 194 -5.28 17.00 20.23
CA HIS A 194 -4.24 18.02 20.20
C HIS A 194 -3.04 17.57 19.37
N HIS A 195 -2.59 16.32 19.54
CA HIS A 195 -1.53 15.75 18.71
C HIS A 195 -1.94 15.71 17.24
N TRP A 196 -3.10 15.11 16.93
CA TRP A 196 -3.59 14.98 15.57
C TRP A 196 -3.74 16.34 14.90
N SER A 197 -4.36 17.33 15.56
CA SER A 197 -4.54 18.68 15.01
C SER A 197 -3.21 19.39 14.75
N ALA A 198 -2.20 19.15 15.59
CA ALA A 198 -0.88 19.75 15.40
C ALA A 198 -0.08 19.14 14.24
N VAL A 199 -0.29 17.86 13.92
CA VAL A 199 0.52 17.13 12.92
C VAL A 199 -0.22 16.77 11.63
N CYS A 200 -1.55 16.87 11.59
CA CYS A 200 -2.30 16.41 10.43
C CYS A 200 -1.98 17.27 9.21
N SER A 201 -1.85 16.62 8.06
CA SER A 201 -1.57 17.28 6.79
C SER A 201 -2.60 18.37 6.51
N ARG A 202 -3.89 18.09 6.80
CA ARG A 202 -5.03 19.01 6.62
C ARG A 202 -4.75 20.42 7.15
N TYR A 203 -4.16 20.57 8.33
CA TYR A 203 -3.91 21.89 8.96
C TYR A 203 -2.48 22.42 8.75
N ASN A 204 -1.59 21.60 8.20
CA ASN A 204 -0.17 21.95 7.97
C ASN A 204 0.21 22.12 6.49
N LEU A 205 -0.76 22.15 5.57
CA LEU A 205 -0.54 22.32 4.11
C LEU A 205 0.28 23.58 3.76
N LEU A 206 0.24 24.63 4.58
CA LEU A 206 0.88 25.93 4.34
C LEU A 206 2.36 26.02 4.77
N LYS A 207 2.98 24.92 5.22
CA LYS A 207 4.41 24.88 5.60
C LYS A 207 5.34 24.37 4.50
N VAL A 208 4.83 24.16 3.29
CA VAL A 208 5.63 23.90 2.09
C VAL A 208 5.97 25.26 1.46
N PRO A 209 7.25 25.63 1.30
CA PRO A 209 7.61 26.85 0.59
C PRO A 209 7.29 26.65 -0.90
N ASP A 210 6.69 27.67 -1.50
CA ASP A 210 6.21 27.76 -2.90
C ASP A 210 4.72 27.44 -3.13
N TRP A 211 3.86 28.35 -2.65
CA TRP A 211 2.49 28.49 -3.16
C TRP A 211 2.33 29.66 -4.16
N GLU A 212 3.37 30.47 -4.37
CA GLU A 212 3.32 31.67 -5.24
C GLU A 212 3.52 31.36 -6.74
N GLN A 213 3.63 30.08 -7.16
CA GLN A 213 3.88 29.71 -8.56
C GLN A 213 2.92 28.63 -9.10
N LEU A 214 1.64 28.66 -8.72
CA LEU A 214 0.61 27.90 -9.44
C LEU A 214 -0.11 28.80 -10.47
N PRO A 215 -0.25 28.36 -11.75
CA PRO A 215 -0.94 29.14 -12.79
C PRO A 215 -2.39 29.48 -12.42
N GLU A 216 -2.85 30.67 -12.85
CA GLU A 216 -4.17 31.30 -12.56
C GLU A 216 -5.44 30.49 -12.93
N GLU A 217 -5.34 29.24 -13.39
CA GLU A 217 -6.49 28.45 -13.90
C GLU A 217 -7.39 27.83 -12.81
N ILE A 218 -7.17 28.08 -11.51
CA ILE A 218 -8.01 27.55 -10.42
C ILE A 218 -8.92 28.65 -9.81
N ALA A 219 -9.16 29.75 -10.53
CA ALA A 219 -9.96 30.88 -10.04
C ALA A 219 -11.44 30.88 -10.49
N GLU A 220 -11.93 29.90 -11.25
CA GLU A 220 -13.34 29.84 -11.65
C GLU A 220 -13.93 28.43 -11.54
N ARG A 221 -14.29 28.01 -10.32
CA ARG A 221 -15.36 27.01 -10.11
C ARG A 221 -16.10 27.28 -8.81
N ASP A 222 -17.01 28.25 -8.83
CA ASP A 222 -18.16 28.26 -7.92
C ASP A 222 -19.41 28.79 -8.65
N ALA A 223 -20.10 27.86 -9.30
CA ALA A 223 -21.54 27.91 -9.53
C ALA A 223 -22.04 26.47 -9.33
N VAL A 224 -22.69 26.19 -8.19
CA VAL A 224 -23.31 24.87 -7.95
C VAL A 224 -24.60 24.79 -8.75
N SER A 225 -24.47 24.44 -10.03
CA SER A 225 -25.54 23.96 -10.89
C SER A 225 -25.06 22.69 -11.60
N ALA A 226 -25.90 21.65 -11.55
CA ALA A 226 -25.64 20.25 -11.92
C ALA A 226 -24.73 19.47 -10.94
N ILE A 227 -25.26 18.34 -10.45
CA ILE A 227 -24.42 17.28 -9.89
C ILE A 227 -23.61 16.78 -11.07
N ASP A 228 -22.33 17.16 -11.15
CA ASP A 228 -21.37 16.47 -12.00
C ASP A 228 -21.44 15.00 -11.59
N GLU A 229 -21.84 14.12 -12.50
CA GLU A 229 -21.69 12.68 -12.28
C GLU A 229 -20.20 12.47 -12.01
N ALA A 230 -19.85 12.16 -10.76
CA ALA A 230 -18.47 11.82 -10.43
C ALA A 230 -18.15 10.51 -11.17
N ASP A 231 -17.61 10.63 -12.38
CA ASP A 231 -17.06 9.53 -13.12
C ASP A 231 -15.77 9.13 -12.41
N LEU A 232 -15.87 8.11 -11.55
CA LEU A 232 -14.72 7.42 -10.99
C LEU A 232 -14.07 6.64 -12.13
N ASN A 233 -13.29 7.36 -12.94
CA ASN A 233 -12.53 6.77 -14.02
C ASN A 233 -11.42 5.84 -13.46
N SER A 234 -10.77 5.10 -14.36
CA SER A 234 -9.73 4.14 -13.99
C SER A 234 -8.40 4.77 -13.55
N SER A 235 -8.31 6.09 -13.31
CA SER A 235 -7.06 6.77 -12.93
C SER A 235 -6.42 6.20 -11.67
N ALA A 236 -7.20 6.00 -10.60
CA ALA A 236 -6.70 5.42 -9.35
C ALA A 236 -6.20 3.98 -9.55
N LEU A 237 -6.91 3.20 -10.37
CA LEU A 237 -6.55 1.82 -10.71
C LEU A 237 -5.26 1.75 -11.54
N LEU A 238 -5.07 2.69 -12.45
CA LEU A 238 -3.94 2.73 -13.38
C LEU A 238 -2.74 3.53 -12.88
N ALA A 239 -2.83 4.18 -11.71
CA ALA A 239 -1.75 5.00 -11.16
C ALA A 239 -0.45 4.21 -10.94
N ALA A 240 -0.50 3.11 -10.17
CA ALA A 240 0.67 2.27 -9.93
C ALA A 240 1.21 1.57 -11.21
N PRO A 241 0.36 1.02 -12.10
CA PRO A 241 0.78 0.51 -13.40
C PRO A 241 1.49 1.54 -14.28
N ARG A 242 0.93 2.75 -14.41
CA ARG A 242 1.54 3.84 -15.19
C ARG A 242 2.87 4.27 -14.59
N TYR A 243 2.96 4.31 -13.26
CA TYR A 243 4.21 4.62 -12.58
C TYR A 243 5.30 3.58 -12.87
N ILE A 244 5.03 2.29 -12.69
CA ILE A 244 6.07 1.28 -12.93
C ILE A 244 6.49 1.20 -14.41
N GLN A 245 5.56 1.51 -15.33
CA GLN A 245 5.82 1.61 -16.76
C GLN A 245 6.65 2.85 -17.14
N SER A 246 6.60 3.93 -16.37
CA SER A 246 7.39 5.13 -16.64
C SER A 246 8.85 4.99 -16.21
N LEU A 247 9.16 4.04 -15.32
CA LEU A 247 10.53 3.77 -14.89
C LEU A 247 11.36 3.15 -16.02
N SER A 248 12.62 3.61 -16.17
CA SER A 248 13.53 3.16 -17.22
C SER A 248 13.79 1.64 -17.16
N SER A 249 13.54 0.94 -18.27
CA SER A 249 13.73 -0.51 -18.35
C SER A 249 14.61 -0.91 -19.53
N LYS A 250 15.42 -1.96 -19.36
CA LYS A 250 16.23 -2.54 -20.46
C LYS A 250 15.37 -3.27 -21.51
N ASN A 251 14.06 -3.41 -21.25
CA ASN A 251 13.03 -4.03 -22.09
C ASN A 251 13.43 -5.39 -22.71
N ILE A 252 14.15 -6.21 -21.94
CA ILE A 252 14.72 -7.49 -22.39
C ILE A 252 13.62 -8.47 -22.84
N ARG A 253 12.45 -8.46 -22.18
CA ARG A 253 11.33 -9.37 -22.49
C ARG A 253 10.74 -9.12 -23.87
N SER A 254 10.51 -7.86 -24.25
CA SER A 254 10.02 -7.53 -25.58
C SER A 254 11.02 -7.95 -26.66
N LYS A 255 12.33 -7.72 -26.43
CA LYS A 255 13.40 -8.16 -27.32
C LYS A 255 13.46 -9.69 -27.43
N LEU A 256 13.21 -10.40 -26.33
CA LEU A 256 13.17 -11.86 -26.32
C LEU A 256 11.99 -12.40 -27.14
N ILE A 257 10.82 -11.77 -27.06
CA ILE A 257 9.67 -12.11 -27.89
C ILE A 257 10.01 -11.92 -29.37
N ASP A 258 10.62 -10.77 -29.71
CA ASP A 258 11.05 -10.49 -31.09
C ASP A 258 12.07 -11.50 -31.59
N ALA A 259 13.03 -11.87 -30.74
CA ALA A 259 14.05 -12.85 -31.06
C ALA A 259 13.44 -14.24 -31.30
N PHE A 260 12.52 -14.71 -30.45
CA PHE A 260 11.80 -15.96 -30.71
C PHE A 260 10.93 -15.88 -31.97
N ASN A 261 10.40 -14.70 -32.31
CA ASN A 261 9.52 -14.55 -33.46
C ASN A 261 10.24 -14.70 -34.81
N ILE A 262 11.57 -14.63 -34.84
CA ILE A 262 12.37 -15.02 -36.03
C ILE A 262 12.00 -16.45 -36.46
N TRP A 263 11.88 -17.36 -35.49
CA TRP A 263 11.48 -18.74 -35.75
C TRP A 263 9.97 -18.91 -35.83
N PHE A 264 9.20 -18.42 -34.85
CA PHE A 264 7.75 -18.66 -34.80
C PHE A 264 6.97 -17.96 -35.92
N GLN A 265 7.52 -16.87 -36.48
CA GLN A 265 6.97 -16.09 -37.58
C GLN A 265 5.48 -15.75 -37.40
N LEU A 266 5.12 -15.34 -36.19
CA LEU A 266 3.76 -14.96 -35.87
C LEU A 266 3.41 -13.63 -36.55
N PRO A 267 2.16 -13.47 -37.02
CA PRO A 267 1.61 -12.19 -37.42
C PRO A 267 1.76 -11.11 -36.33
N GLU A 268 1.93 -9.86 -36.76
CA GLU A 268 2.22 -8.72 -35.88
C GLU A 268 1.17 -8.52 -34.77
N ASP A 269 -0.11 -8.76 -35.07
CA ASP A 269 -1.21 -8.70 -34.11
C ASP A 269 -1.01 -9.71 -32.97
N ARG A 270 -0.60 -10.96 -33.28
CA ARG A 270 -0.33 -12.00 -32.27
C ARG A 270 0.89 -11.66 -31.42
N VAL A 271 1.95 -11.17 -32.05
CA VAL A 271 3.16 -10.72 -31.34
C VAL A 271 2.82 -9.58 -30.37
N SER A 272 2.01 -8.61 -30.81
CA SER A 272 1.55 -7.48 -30.00
C SER A 272 0.75 -7.95 -28.78
N ILE A 273 -0.15 -8.91 -28.96
CA ILE A 273 -0.92 -9.51 -27.85
C ILE A 273 0.00 -10.18 -26.84
N ILE A 274 0.94 -11.02 -27.30
CA ILE A 274 1.91 -11.70 -26.42
C ILE A 274 2.77 -10.69 -25.66
N LYS A 275 3.26 -9.64 -26.34
CA LYS A 275 3.99 -8.54 -25.69
C LYS A 275 3.15 -7.87 -24.61
N GLY A 276 1.89 -7.55 -24.91
CA GLY A 276 0.95 -6.97 -23.94
C GLY A 276 0.77 -7.85 -22.70
N VAL A 277 0.46 -9.14 -22.89
CA VAL A 277 0.27 -10.12 -21.81
C VAL A 277 1.53 -10.24 -20.93
N ILE A 278 2.69 -10.44 -21.55
CA ILE A 278 3.94 -10.65 -20.82
C ILE A 278 4.38 -9.37 -20.09
N ASN A 279 4.15 -8.20 -20.67
CA ASN A 279 4.44 -6.91 -20.02
C ASN A 279 3.50 -6.62 -18.85
N ASP A 280 2.19 -6.86 -19.02
CA ASP A 280 1.20 -6.69 -17.96
C ASP A 280 1.53 -7.63 -16.79
N LEU A 281 1.80 -8.91 -17.07
CA LEU A 281 2.18 -9.86 -16.03
C LEU A 281 3.50 -9.48 -15.35
N HIS A 282 4.53 -9.10 -16.12
CA HIS A 282 5.82 -8.74 -15.55
C HIS A 282 5.69 -7.56 -14.57
N ASN A 283 5.01 -6.50 -14.99
CA ASN A 283 4.81 -5.32 -14.16
C ASN A 283 3.95 -5.64 -12.93
N ALA A 284 2.91 -6.48 -13.08
CA ALA A 284 2.12 -6.96 -11.96
C ALA A 284 2.99 -7.70 -10.93
N THR A 285 3.82 -8.63 -11.39
CA THR A 285 4.72 -9.40 -10.51
C THR A 285 5.76 -8.51 -9.84
N LEU A 286 6.31 -7.49 -10.53
CA LEU A 286 7.26 -6.56 -9.90
C LEU A 286 6.60 -5.75 -8.77
N ILE A 287 5.38 -5.25 -8.98
CA ILE A 287 4.65 -4.52 -7.94
C ILE A 287 4.38 -5.42 -6.72
N LEU A 288 3.96 -6.66 -6.97
CA LEU A 288 3.67 -7.62 -5.90
C LEU A 288 4.94 -8.06 -5.18
N ASP A 289 6.02 -8.35 -5.91
CA ASP A 289 7.32 -8.72 -5.36
C ASP A 289 7.87 -7.58 -4.49
N ASP A 290 7.84 -6.32 -4.97
CA ASP A 290 8.28 -5.16 -4.17
C ASP A 290 7.55 -5.06 -2.82
N ILE A 291 6.26 -5.39 -2.79
CA ILE A 291 5.46 -5.38 -1.56
C ILE A 291 5.81 -6.57 -0.66
N GLN A 292 5.92 -7.77 -1.25
CA GLN A 292 6.20 -9.01 -0.54
C GLN A 292 7.63 -9.03 0.03
N ASP A 293 8.54 -8.34 -0.65
CA ASP A 293 9.93 -8.22 -0.26
C ASP A 293 10.23 -6.98 0.60
N GLU A 294 9.26 -6.07 0.72
CA GLU A 294 9.41 -4.79 1.42
C GLU A 294 10.52 -3.91 0.79
N SER A 295 10.73 -4.05 -0.53
CA SER A 295 11.73 -3.33 -1.32
C SER A 295 11.40 -1.84 -1.37
N ILE A 296 12.33 -0.98 -0.96
CA ILE A 296 12.09 0.48 -0.93
C ILE A 296 12.39 1.17 -2.26
N LEU A 297 13.21 0.54 -3.11
CA LEU A 297 13.67 1.09 -4.38
C LEU A 297 13.38 0.14 -5.53
N ARG A 298 13.07 0.72 -6.69
CA ARG A 298 12.92 0.03 -7.96
C ARG A 298 13.51 0.91 -9.06
N ARG A 299 14.57 0.42 -9.73
CA ARG A 299 15.25 1.12 -10.84
C ARG A 299 15.73 2.52 -10.41
N GLY A 300 16.26 2.64 -9.19
CA GLY A 300 16.78 3.88 -8.62
C GLY A 300 15.70 4.89 -8.20
N SER A 301 14.42 4.53 -8.24
CA SER A 301 13.28 5.34 -7.79
C SER A 301 12.52 4.62 -6.67
N SER A 302 11.66 5.32 -5.94
CA SER A 302 10.84 4.70 -4.88
C SER A 302 9.98 3.55 -5.43
N ALA A 303 9.88 2.44 -4.69
CA ALA A 303 8.96 1.37 -5.07
C ALA A 303 7.51 1.88 -5.09
N ALA A 304 6.67 1.32 -5.96
CA ALA A 304 5.31 1.82 -6.19
C ALA A 304 4.46 1.84 -4.91
N HIS A 305 4.63 0.84 -4.04
CA HIS A 305 3.89 0.73 -2.79
C HIS A 305 4.30 1.79 -1.75
N CYS A 306 5.50 2.37 -1.85
CA CYS A 306 5.92 3.50 -1.02
C CYS A 306 5.21 4.80 -1.42
N ILE A 307 4.66 4.88 -2.65
CA ILE A 307 3.96 6.06 -3.17
C ILE A 307 2.44 5.91 -3.00
N PHE A 308 1.88 4.79 -3.47
CA PHE A 308 0.43 4.59 -3.54
C PHE A 308 -0.13 3.72 -2.40
N GLY A 309 0.76 3.18 -1.55
CA GLY A 309 0.40 2.24 -0.50
C GLY A 309 0.26 0.79 -1.01
N PRO A 310 0.55 -0.21 -0.15
CA PRO A 310 0.45 -1.62 -0.54
C PRO A 310 -0.94 -2.04 -1.02
N ALA A 311 -2.00 -1.58 -0.36
CA ALA A 311 -3.38 -1.98 -0.70
C ALA A 311 -3.78 -1.57 -2.12
N GLN A 312 -3.50 -0.33 -2.52
CA GLN A 312 -3.79 0.15 -3.87
C GLN A 312 -2.95 -0.61 -4.91
N CYS A 313 -1.67 -0.83 -4.62
CA CYS A 313 -0.76 -1.53 -5.51
C CYS A 313 -1.16 -3.00 -5.73
N ILE A 314 -1.59 -3.71 -4.68
CA ILE A 314 -2.13 -5.08 -4.79
C ILE A 314 -3.36 -5.11 -5.70
N ASN A 315 -4.30 -4.18 -5.50
CA ASN A 315 -5.49 -4.08 -6.35
C ASN A 315 -5.13 -3.81 -7.82
N SER A 316 -4.23 -2.85 -8.07
CA SER A 316 -3.75 -2.53 -9.41
C SER A 316 -3.01 -3.70 -10.08
N ALA A 317 -2.12 -4.40 -9.36
CA ALA A 317 -1.40 -5.55 -9.91
C ALA A 317 -2.34 -6.72 -10.21
N THR A 318 -3.32 -6.98 -9.33
CA THR A 318 -4.36 -7.99 -9.57
C THR A 318 -5.16 -7.65 -10.83
N TYR A 319 -5.52 -6.39 -11.01
CA TYR A 319 -6.18 -5.92 -12.23
C TYR A 319 -5.32 -6.13 -13.48
N MET A 320 -4.00 -5.91 -13.42
CA MET A 320 -3.11 -6.17 -14.56
C MET A 320 -3.10 -7.65 -14.98
N VAL A 321 -3.16 -8.58 -14.02
CA VAL A 321 -3.31 -10.02 -14.32
C VAL A 321 -4.65 -10.31 -15.00
N VAL A 322 -5.74 -9.66 -14.54
CA VAL A 322 -7.05 -9.75 -15.21
C VAL A 322 -6.98 -9.20 -16.63
N GLN A 323 -6.33 -8.06 -16.85
CA GLN A 323 -6.16 -7.48 -18.19
C GLN A 323 -5.37 -8.40 -19.12
N ALA A 324 -4.31 -9.03 -18.62
CA ALA A 324 -3.57 -10.03 -19.38
C ALA A 324 -4.47 -11.20 -19.82
N ALA A 325 -5.33 -11.72 -18.94
CA ALA A 325 -6.31 -12.75 -19.28
C ALA A 325 -7.34 -12.24 -20.31
N THR A 326 -7.87 -11.02 -20.12
CA THR A 326 -8.83 -10.40 -21.03
C THR A 326 -8.26 -10.26 -22.44
N ARG A 327 -7.01 -9.81 -22.60
CA ARG A 327 -6.35 -9.73 -23.92
C ARG A 327 -6.29 -11.07 -24.63
N ILE A 328 -6.00 -12.15 -23.91
CA ILE A 328 -6.00 -13.50 -24.49
C ILE A 328 -7.43 -13.88 -24.93
N HIS A 329 -8.41 -13.63 -24.06
CA HIS A 329 -9.79 -14.02 -24.31
C HIS A 329 -10.42 -13.27 -25.50
N GLU A 330 -10.26 -11.94 -25.57
CA GLU A 330 -10.90 -11.10 -26.59
C GLU A 330 -10.34 -11.37 -28.00
N HIS A 331 -9.04 -11.56 -28.12
CA HIS A 331 -8.39 -11.71 -29.42
C HIS A 331 -8.30 -13.17 -29.89
N HIS A 332 -8.37 -14.14 -28.98
CA HIS A 332 -8.16 -15.55 -29.27
C HIS A 332 -9.19 -16.49 -28.60
N PRO A 333 -10.50 -16.19 -28.66
CA PRO A 333 -11.53 -16.97 -27.96
C PRO A 333 -11.66 -18.42 -28.47
N LYS A 334 -11.17 -18.69 -29.69
CA LYS A 334 -11.22 -20.01 -30.35
C LYS A 334 -9.96 -20.87 -30.17
N THR A 335 -8.99 -20.40 -29.39
CA THR A 335 -7.78 -21.16 -29.02
C THR A 335 -7.72 -21.32 -27.49
N PRO A 336 -8.55 -22.21 -26.91
CA PRO A 336 -8.54 -22.50 -25.47
C PRO A 336 -7.16 -22.89 -24.94
N GLU A 337 -6.32 -23.45 -25.81
CA GLU A 337 -4.97 -23.90 -25.50
C GLU A 337 -4.11 -22.74 -24.97
N THR A 338 -4.22 -21.54 -25.56
CA THR A 338 -3.45 -20.36 -25.13
C THR A 338 -3.83 -19.91 -23.73
N MET A 339 -5.13 -19.87 -23.41
CA MET A 339 -5.60 -19.56 -22.06
C MET A 339 -5.16 -20.63 -21.07
N GLY A 340 -5.21 -21.91 -21.47
CA GLY A 340 -4.69 -23.03 -20.67
C GLY A 340 -3.20 -22.87 -20.34
N VAL A 341 -2.37 -22.52 -21.33
CA VAL A 341 -0.94 -22.23 -21.14
C VAL A 341 -0.73 -21.07 -20.18
N PHE A 342 -1.50 -19.98 -20.33
CA PHE A 342 -1.41 -18.82 -19.45
C PHE A 342 -1.76 -19.18 -18.00
N LEU A 343 -2.87 -19.88 -17.77
CA LEU A 343 -3.31 -20.28 -16.42
C LEU A 343 -2.33 -21.29 -15.76
N ASP A 344 -1.80 -22.24 -16.52
CA ASP A 344 -0.76 -23.17 -16.02
C ASP A 344 0.54 -22.41 -15.69
N GLY A 345 0.95 -21.46 -16.53
CA GLY A 345 2.08 -20.58 -16.28
C GLY A 345 1.92 -19.76 -15.00
N LEU A 346 0.76 -19.11 -14.80
CA LEU A 346 0.42 -18.37 -13.58
C LEU A 346 0.43 -19.28 -12.33
N THR A 347 -0.09 -20.49 -12.46
CA THR A 347 -0.11 -21.48 -11.37
C THR A 347 1.31 -21.83 -10.95
N LYS A 348 2.19 -22.15 -11.91
CA LYS A 348 3.60 -22.46 -11.64
C LYS A 348 4.32 -21.26 -11.01
N LEU A 349 4.13 -20.06 -11.55
CA LEU A 349 4.69 -18.81 -11.01
C LEU A 349 4.30 -18.62 -9.55
N SER A 350 3.02 -18.78 -9.24
CA SER A 350 2.49 -18.65 -7.89
C SER A 350 3.04 -19.71 -6.94
N ILE A 351 3.20 -20.96 -7.39
CA ILE A 351 3.82 -22.03 -6.58
C ILE A 351 5.30 -21.70 -6.31
N GLY A 352 6.04 -21.26 -7.32
CA GLY A 352 7.44 -20.85 -7.15
C GLY A 352 7.58 -19.73 -6.12
N GLN A 353 6.81 -18.65 -6.29
CA GLN A 353 6.79 -17.53 -5.35
C GLN A 353 6.40 -17.96 -3.94
N SER A 354 5.45 -18.90 -3.79
CA SER A 354 5.00 -19.37 -2.48
C SER A 354 6.12 -20.02 -1.66
N TRP A 355 7.05 -20.75 -2.32
CA TRP A 355 8.18 -21.37 -1.64
C TRP A 355 9.23 -20.36 -1.21
N ASP A 356 9.55 -19.38 -2.06
CA ASP A 356 10.46 -18.27 -1.71
C ASP A 356 9.97 -17.53 -0.45
N LEU A 357 8.69 -17.15 -0.43
CA LEU A 357 8.05 -16.50 0.71
C LEU A 357 7.97 -17.41 1.94
N ASN A 358 7.67 -18.70 1.76
CA ASN A 358 7.56 -19.66 2.86
C ASN A 358 8.91 -19.86 3.55
N TRP A 359 9.99 -20.02 2.79
CA TRP A 359 11.33 -20.20 3.34
C TRP A 359 11.80 -18.97 4.11
N LYS A 360 11.56 -17.78 3.56
CA LYS A 360 11.82 -16.49 4.23
C LYS A 360 11.04 -16.37 5.53
N SER A 361 9.73 -16.65 5.51
CA SER A 361 8.85 -16.52 6.69
C SER A 361 9.17 -17.52 7.79
N ASN A 362 9.57 -18.75 7.43
CA ASN A 362 9.86 -19.82 8.38
C ASN A 362 11.36 -19.94 8.71
N LEU A 363 12.21 -19.11 8.11
CA LEU A 363 13.67 -19.18 8.19
C LEU A 363 14.21 -20.58 7.89
N TYR A 364 13.56 -21.27 6.95
CA TYR A 364 13.98 -22.57 6.46
C TYR A 364 14.99 -22.37 5.33
N CYS A 365 16.24 -22.78 5.54
CA CYS A 365 17.23 -22.76 4.47
C CYS A 365 17.01 -23.97 3.54
N PRO A 366 16.65 -23.76 2.26
CA PRO A 366 16.47 -24.86 1.32
C PRO A 366 17.81 -25.49 0.92
N SER A 367 17.74 -26.71 0.41
CA SER A 367 18.84 -27.31 -0.37
C SER A 367 18.99 -26.60 -1.72
N THR A 368 20.15 -26.75 -2.37
CA THR A 368 20.38 -26.21 -3.72
C THR A 368 19.40 -26.78 -4.74
N ALA A 369 18.99 -28.05 -4.60
CA ALA A 369 18.01 -28.68 -5.48
C ALA A 369 16.60 -28.10 -5.31
N GLU A 370 16.18 -27.81 -4.07
CA GLU A 370 14.91 -27.13 -3.79
C GLU A 370 14.93 -25.71 -4.35
N TYR A 371 16.00 -24.96 -4.11
CA TYR A 371 16.19 -23.61 -4.65
C TYR A 371 16.07 -23.60 -6.19
N MET A 372 16.72 -24.54 -6.89
CA MET A 372 16.60 -24.66 -8.36
C MET A 372 15.16 -24.95 -8.82
N LYS A 373 14.41 -25.79 -8.10
CA LYS A 373 13.00 -26.04 -8.40
C LYS A 373 12.13 -24.80 -8.18
N MET A 374 12.42 -24.02 -7.16
CA MET A 374 11.72 -22.75 -6.91
C MET A 374 11.96 -21.76 -8.06
N ILE A 375 13.21 -21.58 -8.53
CA ILE A 375 13.48 -20.72 -9.68
C ILE A 375 12.76 -21.18 -10.93
N ASP A 376 12.78 -22.50 -11.19
CA ASP A 376 12.08 -23.09 -12.34
C ASP A 376 10.58 -22.76 -12.30
N GLY A 377 9.99 -22.72 -11.10
CA GLY A 377 8.61 -22.34 -10.85
C GLY A 377 8.35 -20.84 -10.90
N LYS A 378 9.30 -19.98 -10.51
CA LYS A 378 9.16 -18.51 -10.45
C LYS A 378 9.57 -17.86 -11.77
N THR A 379 10.88 -17.68 -11.98
CA THR A 379 11.45 -16.99 -13.14
C THR A 379 11.44 -17.84 -14.41
N GLY A 380 11.73 -19.14 -14.29
CA GLY A 380 11.71 -20.08 -15.41
C GLY A 380 10.33 -20.32 -16.01
N ALA A 381 9.29 -20.33 -15.15
CA ALA A 381 7.91 -20.52 -15.59
C ALA A 381 7.43 -19.40 -16.51
N MET A 382 7.87 -18.16 -16.29
CA MET A 382 7.52 -17.03 -17.17
C MET A 382 8.12 -17.21 -18.58
N PHE A 383 9.38 -17.62 -18.68
CA PHE A 383 10.02 -17.89 -19.98
C PHE A 383 9.38 -19.07 -20.70
N LYS A 384 9.04 -20.15 -19.97
CA LYS A 384 8.30 -21.28 -20.55
C LYS A 384 6.92 -20.85 -21.03
N MET A 385 6.16 -20.14 -20.21
CA MET A 385 4.84 -19.63 -20.59
C MET A 385 4.91 -18.80 -21.87
N LEU A 386 5.90 -17.91 -21.99
CA LEU A 386 6.12 -17.15 -23.23
C LEU A 386 6.28 -18.07 -24.46
N VAL A 387 7.20 -19.03 -24.41
CA VAL A 387 7.46 -19.91 -25.56
C VAL A 387 6.25 -20.76 -25.90
N HIS A 388 5.54 -21.28 -24.90
CA HIS A 388 4.33 -22.07 -25.10
C HIS A 388 3.16 -21.23 -25.65
N MET A 389 3.04 -19.96 -25.27
CA MET A 389 2.07 -19.04 -25.86
C MET A 389 2.40 -18.75 -27.34
N MET A 390 3.67 -18.53 -27.67
CA MET A 390 4.08 -18.34 -29.07
C MET A 390 3.79 -19.58 -29.91
N LYS A 391 4.06 -20.76 -29.35
CA LYS A 391 3.72 -22.04 -29.97
C LYS A 391 2.22 -22.22 -30.17
N SER A 392 1.39 -21.96 -29.15
CA SER A 392 -0.07 -22.13 -29.24
C SER A 392 -0.70 -21.16 -30.25
N MET A 393 -0.04 -20.03 -30.50
CA MET A 393 -0.41 -19.05 -31.52
C MET A 393 0.27 -19.28 -32.87
N SER A 394 1.10 -20.30 -33.04
CA SER A 394 1.78 -20.61 -34.32
C SER A 394 0.92 -21.43 -35.25
N PHE A 395 1.14 -21.28 -36.56
CA PHE A 395 0.49 -22.10 -37.59
C PHE A 395 1.18 -23.46 -37.80
N SER A 396 2.46 -23.59 -37.41
CA SER A 396 3.20 -24.85 -37.55
C SER A 396 2.82 -25.85 -36.47
N GLN A 397 2.61 -27.11 -36.85
CA GLN A 397 2.26 -28.20 -35.94
C GLN A 397 3.47 -28.87 -35.27
N GLN A 398 4.70 -28.65 -35.77
CA GLN A 398 5.89 -29.33 -35.27
C GLN A 398 6.93 -28.32 -34.76
N TRP A 399 7.13 -28.32 -33.45
CA TRP A 399 8.15 -27.53 -32.75
C TRP A 399 8.97 -28.44 -31.84
N PRO A 400 10.29 -28.26 -31.69
CA PRO A 400 11.12 -29.02 -30.75
C PRO A 400 10.88 -28.57 -29.30
N VAL A 401 9.67 -28.84 -28.78
CA VAL A 401 9.17 -28.33 -27.48
C VAL A 401 10.11 -28.65 -26.32
N ALA A 402 10.68 -29.86 -26.30
CA ALA A 402 11.60 -30.28 -25.24
C ALA A 402 12.87 -29.40 -25.20
N ASN A 403 13.42 -29.04 -26.36
CA ASN A 403 14.59 -28.17 -26.46
C ASN A 403 14.23 -26.74 -26.02
N PHE A 404 13.07 -26.24 -26.43
CA PHE A 404 12.55 -24.94 -25.98
C PHE A 404 12.32 -24.89 -24.47
N ASP A 405 11.73 -25.94 -23.89
CA ASP A 405 11.51 -26.05 -22.44
C ASP A 405 12.82 -26.08 -21.67
N ARG A 406 13.82 -26.81 -22.18
CA ARG A 406 15.14 -26.86 -21.59
C ARG A 406 15.83 -25.49 -21.68
N PHE A 407 15.77 -24.83 -22.83
CA PHE A 407 16.32 -23.50 -23.03
C PHE A 407 15.68 -22.48 -22.08
N ALA A 408 14.35 -22.42 -22.03
CA ALA A 408 13.62 -21.49 -21.16
C ALA A 408 13.89 -21.75 -19.67
N GLN A 409 14.01 -23.01 -19.26
CA GLN A 409 14.40 -23.37 -17.89
C GLN A 409 15.80 -22.86 -17.55
N LEU A 410 16.78 -23.15 -18.41
CA LEU A 410 18.17 -22.74 -18.21
C LEU A 410 18.33 -21.22 -18.21
N LEU A 411 17.65 -20.54 -19.12
CA LEU A 411 17.63 -19.07 -19.17
C LEU A 411 17.03 -18.48 -17.88
N GLY A 412 15.96 -19.08 -17.35
CA GLY A 412 15.38 -18.68 -16.06
C GLY A 412 16.34 -18.85 -14.88
N ARG A 413 17.05 -19.98 -14.82
CA ARG A 413 18.09 -20.24 -13.82
C ARG A 413 19.24 -19.27 -13.93
N LEU A 414 19.77 -19.08 -15.14
CA LEU A 414 20.83 -18.11 -15.41
C LEU A 414 20.42 -16.73 -14.94
N TYR A 415 19.23 -16.27 -15.33
CA TYR A 415 18.73 -14.94 -14.98
C TYR A 415 18.64 -14.74 -13.45
N GLN A 416 18.09 -15.72 -12.72
CA GLN A 416 17.90 -15.59 -11.28
C GLN A 416 19.21 -15.73 -10.49
N VAL A 417 20.04 -16.73 -10.80
CA VAL A 417 21.32 -16.93 -10.09
C VAL A 417 22.24 -15.74 -10.31
N ARG A 418 22.23 -15.17 -11.53
CA ARG A 418 22.93 -13.94 -11.85
C ARG A 418 22.37 -12.74 -11.08
N ASP A 419 21.05 -12.56 -10.99
CA ASP A 419 20.44 -11.45 -10.23
C ASP A 419 20.82 -11.52 -8.74
N ASP A 420 20.77 -12.72 -8.15
CA ASP A 420 21.19 -12.99 -6.77
C ASP A 420 22.69 -12.72 -6.53
N PHE A 421 23.54 -13.03 -7.51
CA PHE A 421 24.97 -12.70 -7.46
C PHE A 421 25.21 -11.18 -7.53
N GLN A 422 24.60 -10.52 -8.52
CA GLN A 422 24.78 -9.08 -8.73
C GLN A 422 24.24 -8.24 -7.56
N ASN A 423 23.15 -8.67 -6.91
CA ASN A 423 22.63 -7.98 -5.73
C ASN A 423 23.68 -7.81 -4.61
N LEU A 424 24.60 -8.77 -4.47
CA LEU A 424 25.60 -8.77 -3.40
C LEU A 424 26.94 -8.12 -3.78
N GLN A 425 27.22 -7.92 -5.07
CA GLN A 425 28.56 -7.52 -5.55
C GLN A 425 28.55 -6.26 -6.42
N ASP A 426 27.47 -5.99 -7.17
CA ASP A 426 27.48 -5.01 -8.25
C ASP A 426 27.18 -3.57 -7.74
N PRO A 427 28.09 -2.58 -7.99
CA PRO A 427 27.86 -1.19 -7.62
C PRO A 427 26.65 -0.54 -8.32
N GLU A 428 26.37 -0.86 -9.59
CA GLU A 428 25.19 -0.35 -10.32
C GLU A 428 23.90 -0.87 -9.67
N TYR A 429 23.89 -2.14 -9.25
CA TYR A 429 22.77 -2.70 -8.48
C TYR A 429 22.59 -2.00 -7.14
N THR A 430 23.68 -1.68 -6.45
CA THR A 430 23.65 -0.94 -5.20
C THR A 430 22.97 0.43 -5.37
N GLU A 431 23.18 1.11 -6.50
CA GLU A 431 22.50 2.37 -6.80
C GLU A 431 21.02 2.18 -7.18
N GLN A 432 20.68 1.10 -7.89
CA GLN A 432 19.32 0.87 -8.40
C GLN A 432 18.35 0.27 -7.38
N LYS A 433 18.85 -0.56 -6.46
CA LYS A 433 18.09 -1.37 -5.50
C LYS A 433 18.47 -1.08 -4.05
N GLY A 434 19.68 -0.59 -3.81
CA GLY A 434 20.25 -0.43 -2.47
C GLY A 434 21.34 -1.47 -2.19
N PHE A 435 22.23 -1.15 -1.24
CA PHE A 435 23.37 -1.99 -0.90
C PHE A 435 22.92 -3.34 -0.31
N CYS A 436 23.12 -4.43 -1.07
CA CYS A 436 22.72 -5.81 -0.71
C CYS A 436 21.26 -5.90 -0.24
N GLU A 437 20.33 -5.41 -1.05
CA GLU A 437 18.90 -5.42 -0.77
C GLU A 437 18.38 -6.83 -0.43
N ASP A 438 18.85 -7.88 -1.10
CA ASP A 438 18.43 -9.27 -0.80
C ASP A 438 18.67 -9.63 0.69
N LEU A 439 19.68 -9.03 1.34
CA LEU A 439 19.92 -9.23 2.77
C LEU A 439 18.94 -8.44 3.64
N ASP A 440 18.48 -7.26 3.21
CA ASP A 440 17.37 -6.56 3.87
C ASP A 440 16.10 -7.38 3.79
N GLU A 441 15.83 -7.99 2.64
CA GLU A 441 14.66 -8.83 2.43
C GLU A 441 14.69 -10.11 3.30
N GLY A 442 15.86 -10.49 3.83
CA GLY A 442 16.06 -11.80 4.45
C GLY A 442 15.96 -12.94 3.44
N LYS A 443 16.20 -12.63 2.16
CA LYS A 443 16.05 -13.55 1.04
C LYS A 443 17.15 -14.62 1.11
N LEU A 444 16.75 -15.85 0.87
CA LEU A 444 17.67 -16.99 0.80
C LEU A 444 18.16 -17.14 -0.65
N SER A 445 18.93 -16.14 -1.08
CA SER A 445 19.57 -16.11 -2.39
C SER A 445 20.59 -17.23 -2.57
N TYR A 446 20.95 -17.58 -3.81
CA TYR A 446 21.84 -18.73 -4.06
C TYR A 446 23.16 -18.72 -3.26
N PRO A 447 23.90 -17.60 -3.16
CA PRO A 447 25.11 -17.54 -2.33
C PRO A 447 24.83 -17.78 -0.84
N VAL A 448 23.69 -17.31 -0.34
CA VAL A 448 23.26 -17.52 1.05
C VAL A 448 22.91 -18.99 1.28
N VAL A 449 22.15 -19.60 0.37
CA VAL A 449 21.81 -21.03 0.39
C VAL A 449 23.07 -21.89 0.41
N LEU A 450 24.03 -21.63 -0.48
CA LEU A 450 25.31 -22.36 -0.49
C LEU A 450 26.06 -22.24 0.83
N THR A 451 26.14 -21.02 1.38
CA THR A 451 26.83 -20.75 2.64
C THR A 451 26.17 -21.49 3.80
N CYS A 452 24.85 -21.38 3.92
CA CYS A 452 24.10 -22.02 5.00
C CYS A 452 24.12 -23.56 4.93
N ASN A 453 24.20 -24.15 3.72
CA ASN A 453 24.30 -25.60 3.56
C ASN A 453 25.71 -26.14 3.80
N SER A 454 26.75 -25.35 3.57
CA SER A 454 28.15 -25.77 3.74
C SER A 454 28.74 -25.45 5.10
N GLU A 455 28.30 -24.37 5.75
CA GLU A 455 28.88 -23.83 6.97
C GLU A 455 27.83 -23.70 8.09
N PRO A 456 27.70 -24.68 9.01
CA PRO A 456 26.68 -24.67 10.06
C PRO A 456 26.75 -23.44 10.98
N ILE A 457 27.95 -22.96 11.31
CA ILE A 457 28.12 -21.76 12.14
C ILE A 457 27.64 -20.51 11.40
N ALA A 458 27.98 -20.38 10.11
CA ALA A 458 27.52 -19.26 9.30
C ALA A 458 26.00 -19.29 9.14
N ARG A 459 25.40 -20.47 8.98
CA ARG A 459 23.94 -20.66 8.94
C ARG A 459 23.26 -20.11 10.19
N GLU A 460 23.70 -20.50 11.37
CA GLU A 460 23.12 -20.02 12.64
C GLU A 460 23.22 -18.50 12.77
N ILE A 461 24.35 -17.92 12.37
CA ILE A 461 24.55 -16.46 12.40
C ILE A 461 23.62 -15.76 11.42
N ILE A 462 23.60 -16.17 10.14
CA ILE A 462 22.80 -15.54 9.09
C ILE A 462 21.30 -15.65 9.41
N LEU A 463 20.81 -16.84 9.73
CA LEU A 463 19.40 -17.04 10.08
C LEU A 463 19.04 -16.36 11.40
N GLY A 464 19.98 -16.28 12.35
CA GLY A 464 19.81 -15.52 13.59
C GLY A 464 19.68 -14.02 13.36
N ILE A 465 20.44 -13.46 12.41
CA ILE A 465 20.30 -12.06 11.97
C ILE A 465 18.93 -11.85 11.32
N PHE A 466 18.55 -12.69 10.37
CA PHE A 466 17.25 -12.59 9.69
C PHE A 466 16.08 -12.70 10.67
N ARG A 467 16.16 -13.55 11.69
CA ARG A 467 15.14 -13.68 12.76
C ARG A 467 14.95 -12.41 13.57
N ARG A 468 16.01 -11.62 13.78
CA ARG A 468 15.95 -10.39 14.60
C ARG A 468 15.53 -9.16 13.80
N LYS A 469 15.47 -9.25 12.47
CA LYS A 469 14.98 -8.18 11.61
C LYS A 469 13.52 -7.90 11.96
N GLY A 470 13.19 -6.64 12.25
CA GLY A 470 11.80 -6.20 12.36
C GLY A 470 11.18 -6.03 10.97
N ASN A 471 9.87 -6.25 10.84
CA ASN A 471 9.15 -6.01 9.58
C ASN A 471 9.39 -4.57 9.08
N GLY A 472 9.74 -4.42 7.81
CA GLY A 472 10.01 -3.13 7.17
C GLY A 472 11.30 -2.41 7.62
N THR A 473 12.19 -3.07 8.38
CA THR A 473 13.46 -2.46 8.80
C THR A 473 14.65 -2.95 7.98
N GLN A 474 15.43 -2.03 7.41
CA GLN A 474 16.69 -2.37 6.73
C GLN A 474 17.76 -2.78 7.73
N LEU A 475 18.61 -3.74 7.34
CA LEU A 475 19.77 -4.13 8.13
C LEU A 475 20.83 -3.03 8.10
N ALA A 476 21.47 -2.80 9.25
CA ALA A 476 22.62 -1.92 9.33
C ALA A 476 23.74 -2.40 8.38
N ARG A 477 24.42 -1.45 7.72
CA ARG A 477 25.50 -1.76 6.75
C ARG A 477 26.58 -2.69 7.33
N SER A 478 26.94 -2.53 8.61
CA SER A 478 27.91 -3.39 9.29
C SER A 478 27.44 -4.85 9.39
N VAL A 479 26.14 -5.08 9.59
CA VAL A 479 25.54 -6.42 9.64
C VAL A 479 25.53 -7.04 8.24
N LYS A 480 25.21 -6.27 7.20
CA LYS A 480 25.33 -6.73 5.80
C LYS A 480 26.75 -7.15 5.45
N ILE A 481 27.74 -6.33 5.80
CA ILE A 481 29.16 -6.64 5.62
C ILE A 481 29.56 -7.91 6.39
N GLN A 482 29.04 -8.13 7.59
CA GLN A 482 29.29 -9.36 8.34
C GLN A 482 28.78 -10.60 7.58
N ILE A 483 27.57 -10.55 7.02
CA ILE A 483 27.02 -11.64 6.20
C ILE A 483 27.88 -11.85 4.95
N LEU A 484 28.24 -10.79 4.22
CA LEU A 484 29.10 -10.88 3.04
C LEU A 484 30.44 -11.55 3.37
N ASN A 485 31.07 -11.21 4.50
CA ASN A 485 32.30 -11.84 4.95
C ASN A 485 32.14 -13.35 5.22
N LEU A 486 30.98 -13.79 5.72
CA LEU A 486 30.69 -15.22 5.89
C LEU A 486 30.53 -15.92 4.55
N ILE A 487 29.80 -15.31 3.61
CA ILE A 487 29.61 -15.85 2.25
C ILE A 487 30.97 -15.95 1.52
N GLN A 488 31.82 -14.93 1.65
CA GLN A 488 33.15 -14.90 1.05
C GLN A 488 34.07 -15.98 1.65
N LYS A 489 34.08 -16.14 2.99
CA LYS A 489 34.85 -17.19 3.67
C LYS A 489 34.43 -18.60 3.27
N ALA A 490 33.14 -18.82 3.01
CA ALA A 490 32.61 -20.10 2.51
C ALA A 490 32.95 -20.37 1.03
N GLY A 491 33.49 -19.37 0.32
CA GLY A 491 33.72 -19.42 -1.12
C GLY A 491 32.43 -19.47 -1.94
N SER A 492 31.29 -19.06 -1.36
CA SER A 492 29.98 -19.20 -2.00
C SER A 492 29.77 -18.19 -3.14
N LEU A 493 30.39 -17.00 -3.09
CA LEU A 493 30.36 -16.05 -4.22
C LEU A 493 31.06 -16.63 -5.45
N GLU A 494 32.26 -17.19 -5.27
CA GLU A 494 33.02 -17.84 -6.34
C GLU A 494 32.26 -19.03 -6.94
N LYS A 495 31.71 -19.92 -6.10
CA LYS A 495 30.88 -21.04 -6.56
C LYS A 495 29.62 -20.57 -7.31
N THR A 496 29.04 -19.44 -6.92
CA THR A 496 27.89 -18.85 -7.61
C THR A 496 28.30 -18.32 -8.99
N TRP A 497 29.41 -17.60 -9.07
CA TRP A 497 29.96 -17.10 -10.33
C TRP A 497 30.29 -18.24 -11.30
N GLN A 498 30.94 -19.31 -10.83
CA GLN A 498 31.21 -20.51 -11.63
C GLN A 498 29.93 -21.18 -12.14
N LEU A 499 28.88 -21.24 -11.31
CA LEU A 499 27.58 -21.75 -11.74
C LEU A 499 26.96 -20.86 -12.83
N VAL A 500 27.07 -19.53 -12.72
CA VAL A 500 26.59 -18.61 -13.75
C VAL A 500 27.27 -18.91 -15.08
N GLN A 501 28.61 -19.04 -15.11
CA GLN A 501 29.35 -19.43 -16.32
C GLN A 501 28.94 -20.79 -16.87
N GLN A 502 28.71 -21.76 -16.00
CA GLN A 502 28.21 -23.08 -16.43
C GLN A 502 26.82 -22.97 -17.08
N LEU A 503 25.91 -22.23 -16.47
CA LEU A 503 24.56 -22.03 -16.98
C LEU A 503 24.57 -21.28 -18.32
N GLU A 504 25.45 -20.28 -18.48
CA GLU A 504 25.65 -19.59 -19.76
C GLU A 504 26.03 -20.57 -20.87
N LYS A 505 27.03 -21.42 -20.60
CA LYS A 505 27.45 -22.45 -21.57
C LYS A 505 26.30 -23.41 -21.89
N GLU A 506 25.57 -23.89 -20.89
CA GLU A 506 24.42 -24.79 -21.11
C GLU A 506 23.30 -24.10 -21.93
N VAL A 507 23.08 -22.79 -21.73
CA VAL A 507 22.16 -21.98 -22.53
C VAL A 507 22.64 -21.87 -23.98
N GLU A 508 23.92 -21.59 -24.22
CA GLU A 508 24.52 -21.51 -25.56
C GLU A 508 24.48 -22.85 -26.31
N ASP A 509 24.78 -23.95 -25.62
CA ASP A 509 24.71 -25.31 -26.17
C ASP A 509 23.27 -25.66 -26.57
N THR A 510 22.30 -25.35 -25.71
CA THR A 510 20.87 -25.60 -25.99
C THR A 510 20.35 -24.70 -27.12
N LEU A 511 20.82 -23.45 -27.21
CA LEU A 511 20.49 -22.54 -28.30
C LEU A 511 21.02 -23.07 -29.65
N SER A 512 22.26 -23.56 -29.67
CA SER A 512 22.86 -24.15 -30.88
C SER A 512 22.11 -25.42 -31.32
N ALA A 513 21.62 -26.21 -30.38
CA ALA A 513 20.75 -27.36 -30.68
C ALA A 513 19.38 -26.93 -31.25
N LEU A 514 18.80 -25.83 -30.77
CA LEU A 514 17.56 -25.26 -31.32
C LEU A 514 17.76 -24.76 -32.75
N GLU A 515 18.82 -24.00 -33.01
CA GLU A 515 19.16 -23.52 -34.36
C GLU A 515 19.34 -24.69 -35.34
N THR A 516 20.03 -25.75 -34.91
CA THR A 516 20.20 -26.97 -35.72
C THR A 516 18.87 -27.65 -36.00
N ALA A 517 18.00 -27.79 -34.98
CA ALA A 517 16.70 -28.44 -35.12
C ALA A 517 15.73 -27.64 -36.00
N LEU A 518 15.84 -26.31 -36.01
CA LEU A 518 14.98 -25.41 -36.78
C LEU A 518 15.57 -25.04 -38.16
N GLY A 519 16.85 -25.33 -38.39
CA GLY A 519 17.53 -25.03 -39.65
C GLY A 519 17.81 -23.54 -39.88
N GLU A 520 17.66 -22.70 -38.86
CA GLU A 520 17.81 -21.25 -38.95
C GLU A 520 18.53 -20.69 -37.70
N PRO A 521 19.63 -19.93 -37.87
CA PRO A 521 20.35 -19.30 -36.76
C PRO A 521 19.51 -18.17 -36.14
N ASN A 522 19.74 -17.88 -34.85
CA ASN A 522 19.04 -16.81 -34.13
C ASN A 522 20.01 -15.88 -33.42
N GLU A 523 20.61 -14.98 -34.20
CA GLU A 523 21.59 -13.99 -33.73
C GLU A 523 21.02 -13.07 -32.64
N SER A 524 19.72 -12.78 -32.69
CA SER A 524 19.04 -11.98 -31.67
C SER A 524 19.03 -12.67 -30.31
N LEU A 525 18.74 -13.97 -30.25
CA LEU A 525 18.85 -14.75 -29.00
C LEU A 525 20.30 -14.88 -28.54
N ARG A 526 21.26 -15.04 -29.46
CA ARG A 526 22.70 -15.04 -29.13
C ARG A 526 23.16 -13.73 -28.52
N LEU A 527 22.66 -12.59 -29.02
CA LEU A 527 22.97 -11.29 -28.46
C LEU A 527 22.37 -11.10 -27.06
N ILE A 528 21.11 -11.50 -26.86
CA ILE A 528 20.44 -11.39 -25.55
C ILE A 528 21.15 -12.25 -24.51
N THR A 529 21.53 -13.48 -24.86
CA THR A 529 22.27 -14.38 -23.95
C THR A 529 23.64 -13.80 -23.59
N LYS A 530 24.41 -13.29 -24.57
CA LYS A 530 25.69 -12.60 -24.29
C LYS A 530 25.56 -11.37 -23.39
N LEU A 531 24.47 -10.60 -23.52
CA LEU A 531 24.21 -9.46 -22.64
C LEU A 531 23.97 -9.87 -21.19
N LEU A 532 23.49 -11.10 -20.96
CA LEU A 532 23.37 -11.67 -19.61
C LEU A 532 24.72 -12.20 -19.11
N SER A 533 25.60 -12.67 -19.99
CA SER A 533 26.85 -13.35 -19.62
C SER A 533 27.97 -12.48 -19.07
N ASN A 534 27.90 -11.15 -19.23
CA ASN A 534 29.02 -10.27 -18.88
C ASN A 534 28.97 -9.85 -17.39
N ILE A 535 29.39 -10.73 -16.49
CA ILE A 535 29.53 -10.42 -15.06
C ILE A 535 30.99 -10.54 -14.58
N PRO A 536 31.51 -9.55 -13.82
CA PRO A 536 32.87 -9.60 -13.31
C PRO A 536 33.04 -10.73 -12.29
N PRO A 537 34.25 -11.29 -12.14
CA PRO A 537 34.55 -12.21 -11.04
C PRO A 537 34.37 -11.50 -9.67
N PRO A 538 34.11 -12.26 -8.59
CA PRO A 538 33.77 -11.74 -7.28
C PRO A 538 34.85 -10.88 -6.60
#